data_AF-U1T9R2-F1
#
_entry.id   AF-U1T9R2-F1
#
_cell.length_a   1.000
_cell.length_b   1.000
_cell.length_c   1.000
_cell.angle_alpha   90.00
_cell.angle_beta   90.00
_cell.angle_gamma   90.00
#
_symmetry.space_group_name_H-M   'P 1'
#
loop_
_entity.id
_entity.type
_entity.pdbx_description
1 polymer ?
#
loop_
_entity_poly.entity_id
_entity_poly.type
_entity_poly.pdbx_seq_one_letter_code
_entity_poly.pdbx_strand_id
1 'polypeptide(L)'
;MPRAACRILLEITDVRVERLQDISEEQAQAEGCFFTDYGRKCGHTGSGWTEVGDCPAPEAHHPLRNGWMWDKTSSPNECLGTATWAFANLWQKTGGDWDANPWVWVVEFKQVTP
;
A
#
# COMPACT_ATOMS: atom_id res chain seq x y z
N MET A 1 5.69 27.41 -13.68
CA MET A 1 5.43 27.64 -12.24
C MET A 1 6.78 27.98 -11.58
N PRO A 2 6.94 29.11 -10.87
CA PRO A 2 8.21 29.46 -10.21
C PRO A 2 8.54 28.45 -9.10
N ARG A 3 9.82 28.05 -8.96
CA ARG A 3 10.24 27.08 -7.92
C ARG A 3 9.82 27.49 -6.50
N ALA A 4 9.88 28.79 -6.21
CA ALA A 4 9.48 29.37 -4.93
C ALA A 4 7.97 29.22 -4.62
N ALA A 5 7.15 28.92 -5.61
CA ALA A 5 5.71 28.70 -5.45
C ALA A 5 5.31 27.21 -5.47
N CYS A 6 6.26 26.29 -5.70
CA CYS A 6 6.00 24.85 -5.69
C CYS A 6 5.81 24.35 -4.26
N ARG A 7 4.77 23.55 -4.02
CA ARG A 7 4.55 22.90 -2.71
C ARG A 7 5.58 21.80 -2.44
N ILE A 8 6.04 21.13 -3.50
CA ILE A 8 7.06 20.09 -3.49
C ILE A 8 7.92 20.29 -4.74
N LEU A 9 9.24 20.18 -4.59
CA LEU A 9 10.19 20.15 -5.70
C LEU A 9 10.86 18.77 -5.74
N LEU A 10 10.77 18.10 -6.90
CA LEU A 10 11.30 16.76 -7.12
C LEU A 10 12.33 16.80 -8.25
N GLU A 11 13.47 16.17 -8.02
CA GLU A 11 14.50 15.88 -9.02
C GLU A 11 14.34 14.44 -9.51
N ILE A 12 14.36 14.22 -10.83
CA ILE A 12 14.37 12.87 -11.39
C ILE A 12 15.77 12.31 -11.25
N THR A 13 15.92 11.16 -10.59
CA THR A 13 17.21 10.51 -10.36
C THR A 13 17.48 9.35 -11.30
N ASP A 14 16.44 8.68 -11.79
CA ASP A 14 16.55 7.56 -12.73
C ASP A 14 15.28 7.44 -13.59
N VAL A 15 15.45 6.90 -14.81
CA VAL A 15 14.37 6.58 -15.75
C VAL A 15 14.71 5.28 -16.47
N ARG A 16 13.88 4.26 -16.31
CA ARG A 16 14.09 2.94 -16.94
C ARG A 16 12.79 2.31 -17.43
N VAL A 17 12.92 1.22 -18.18
CA VAL A 17 11.81 0.44 -18.74
C VAL A 17 11.85 -0.97 -18.15
N GLU A 18 10.77 -1.40 -17.52
CA GLU A 18 10.65 -2.70 -16.85
C GLU A 18 9.30 -3.36 -17.20
N ARG A 19 9.19 -4.69 -17.00
CA ARG A 19 7.89 -5.35 -17.04
C ARG A 19 7.10 -5.00 -15.78
N LEU A 20 5.81 -4.76 -15.94
CA LEU A 20 4.92 -4.45 -14.82
C LEU A 20 4.99 -5.50 -13.70
N GLN A 21 5.02 -6.78 -14.04
CA GLN A 21 5.05 -7.87 -13.07
C GLN A 21 6.44 -8.14 -12.46
N ASP A 22 7.50 -7.45 -12.92
CA ASP A 22 8.84 -7.55 -12.33
C ASP A 22 8.97 -6.70 -11.05
N ILE A 23 7.91 -5.97 -10.65
CA ILE A 23 7.88 -5.16 -9.44
C ILE A 23 8.12 -6.00 -8.17
N SER A 24 9.06 -5.56 -7.33
CA SER A 24 9.34 -6.19 -6.04
C SER A 24 8.33 -5.79 -4.96
N GLU A 25 8.31 -6.54 -3.85
CA GLU A 25 7.45 -6.22 -2.70
C GLU A 25 7.82 -4.85 -2.08
N GLU A 26 9.09 -4.48 -2.08
CA GLU A 26 9.58 -3.18 -1.59
C GLU A 26 9.19 -2.03 -2.53
N GLN A 27 9.20 -2.27 -3.85
CA GLN A 27 8.72 -1.30 -4.81
C GLN A 27 7.21 -1.12 -4.69
N ALA A 28 6.44 -2.20 -4.59
CA ALA A 28 5.00 -2.13 -4.35
C ALA A 28 4.68 -1.33 -3.05
N GLN A 29 5.51 -1.50 -2.02
CA GLN A 29 5.43 -0.69 -0.79
C GLN A 29 5.71 0.80 -1.03
N ALA A 30 6.76 1.11 -1.79
CA ALA A 30 7.12 2.48 -2.12
C ALA A 30 6.04 3.19 -2.97
N GLU A 31 5.30 2.44 -3.79
CA GLU A 31 4.14 2.92 -4.55
C GLU A 31 2.90 3.17 -3.67
N GLY A 32 2.98 2.88 -2.37
CA GLY A 32 1.94 3.16 -1.39
C GLY A 32 1.12 1.94 -0.97
N CYS A 33 1.54 0.71 -1.30
CA CYS A 33 0.96 -0.48 -0.67
C CYS A 33 1.50 -0.61 0.76
N PHE A 34 0.61 -0.82 1.72
CA PHE A 34 0.98 -0.94 3.12
C PHE A 34 0.38 -2.20 3.73
N PHE A 35 1.10 -2.72 4.72
CA PHE A 35 0.61 -3.80 5.54
C PHE A 35 -0.44 -3.28 6.52
N THR A 36 -1.54 -4.01 6.67
CA THR A 36 -2.60 -3.65 7.59
C THR A 36 -3.12 -4.87 8.34
N ASP A 37 -3.46 -4.66 9.61
CA ASP A 37 -4.20 -5.60 10.45
C ASP A 37 -5.71 -5.36 10.38
N TYR A 38 -6.18 -4.65 9.33
CA TYR A 38 -7.58 -4.35 9.03
C TYR A 38 -8.26 -3.48 10.07
N GLY A 39 -7.47 -2.70 10.83
CA GLY A 39 -7.97 -1.97 11.96
C GLY A 39 -8.44 -2.94 13.02
N ARG A 40 -7.48 -3.50 13.79
CA ARG A 40 -7.77 -4.29 14.98
C ARG A 40 -8.95 -3.70 15.75
N LYS A 41 -10.05 -4.45 15.78
CA LYS A 41 -11.03 -4.37 16.86
C LYS A 41 -11.11 -5.75 17.46
N CYS A 42 -10.32 -5.95 18.52
CA CYS A 42 -10.59 -7.01 19.46
C CYS A 42 -12.03 -6.82 19.97
N GLY A 43 -12.97 -7.56 19.37
CA GLY A 43 -14.37 -7.58 19.77
C GLY A 43 -14.50 -8.34 21.06
N HIS A 44 -14.17 -7.70 22.17
CA HIS A 44 -14.65 -8.17 23.47
C HIS A 44 -16.12 -7.79 23.55
N THR A 45 -16.98 -8.79 23.74
CA THR A 45 -18.42 -8.64 23.85
C THR A 45 -18.75 -7.58 24.91
N GLY A 46 -18.97 -6.36 24.46
CA GLY A 46 -19.20 -5.19 25.29
C GLY A 46 -19.37 -4.00 24.37
N SER A 47 -20.55 -3.41 24.38
CA SER A 47 -20.94 -2.27 23.54
C SER A 47 -20.01 -1.06 23.74
N GLY A 48 -19.10 -0.81 22.80
CA GLY A 48 -18.31 0.42 22.82
C GLY A 48 -17.15 0.40 21.83
N TRP A 49 -17.25 1.19 20.76
CA TRP A 49 -16.15 1.43 19.83
C TRP A 49 -15.26 2.55 20.38
N THR A 50 -14.05 2.23 20.83
CA THR A 50 -12.96 3.20 20.95
C THR A 50 -11.66 2.53 20.55
N GLU A 51 -10.85 3.25 19.78
CA GLU A 51 -9.51 2.85 19.36
C GLU A 51 -8.66 2.53 20.61
N VAL A 52 -8.24 1.29 20.76
CA VAL A 52 -7.36 0.87 21.86
C VAL A 52 -6.06 0.39 21.26
N GLY A 53 -4.97 1.06 21.62
CA GLY A 53 -3.62 0.48 21.52
C GLY A 53 -3.51 -0.81 22.34
N ASP A 54 -2.46 -1.58 22.06
CA ASP A 54 -2.06 -2.86 22.67
C ASP A 54 -3.20 -3.71 23.26
N CYS A 55 -3.73 -4.60 22.43
CA CYS A 55 -4.65 -5.64 22.86
C CYS A 55 -3.92 -6.68 23.75
N PRO A 56 -4.38 -6.97 24.98
CA PRO A 56 -3.72 -7.90 25.89
C PRO A 56 -4.01 -9.39 25.60
N ALA A 57 -4.82 -9.71 24.57
CA ALA A 57 -5.13 -11.10 24.23
C ALA A 57 -3.94 -11.76 23.48
N PRO A 58 -3.58 -13.01 23.82
CA PRO A 58 -2.51 -13.72 23.14
C PRO A 58 -2.83 -13.90 21.65
N GLU A 59 -1.81 -13.79 20.80
CA GLU A 59 -1.92 -13.80 19.33
C GLU A 59 -2.69 -15.03 18.80
N ALA A 60 -2.65 -16.15 19.51
CA ALA A 60 -3.41 -17.37 19.23
C ALA A 60 -4.95 -17.19 19.20
N HIS A 61 -5.51 -16.12 19.78
CA HIS A 61 -6.95 -15.80 19.74
C HIS A 61 -7.35 -14.81 18.64
N HIS A 62 -6.40 -14.43 17.77
CA HIS A 62 -6.65 -13.57 16.60
C HIS A 62 -6.49 -14.39 15.30
N PRO A 63 -7.50 -15.13 14.84
CA PRO A 63 -7.41 -15.90 13.60
C PRO A 63 -7.52 -15.05 12.32
N LEU A 64 -7.50 -13.71 12.42
CA LEU A 64 -7.67 -12.83 11.28
C LEU A 64 -6.32 -12.68 10.56
N ARG A 65 -6.31 -13.17 9.32
CA ARG A 65 -5.17 -13.13 8.40
C ARG A 65 -4.68 -11.70 8.32
N ASN A 66 -3.40 -11.46 8.58
CA ASN A 66 -2.74 -10.21 8.23
C ASN A 66 -2.69 -10.06 6.70
N GLY A 67 -2.76 -8.83 6.17
CA GLY A 67 -2.81 -8.63 4.71
C GLY A 67 -2.34 -7.26 4.22
N TRP A 68 -2.11 -7.17 2.92
CA TRP A 68 -1.60 -6.00 2.22
C TRP A 68 -2.70 -5.26 1.46
N MET A 69 -2.64 -3.92 1.47
CA MET A 69 -3.60 -3.07 0.76
C MET A 69 -2.97 -1.74 0.32
N TRP A 70 -3.60 -1.07 -0.65
CA TRP A 70 -3.24 0.27 -1.15
C TRP A 70 -4.26 1.37 -0.80
N ASP A 71 -5.47 1.02 -0.32
CA ASP A 71 -6.53 1.91 0.16
C ASP A 71 -6.98 1.54 1.60
N LYS A 72 -7.88 2.35 2.17
CA LYS A 72 -8.51 2.09 3.47
C LYS A 72 -9.31 0.78 3.43
N THR A 73 -9.11 -0.07 4.44
CA THR A 73 -9.89 -1.30 4.62
C THR A 73 -10.69 -1.27 5.90
N SER A 74 -11.77 -2.04 5.90
CA SER A 74 -12.65 -2.19 7.06
C SER A 74 -12.86 -3.65 7.49
N SER A 75 -12.34 -4.60 6.70
CA SER A 75 -12.56 -6.03 6.91
C SER A 75 -11.37 -6.90 6.46
N PRO A 76 -10.99 -7.92 7.26
CA PRO A 76 -10.03 -8.99 6.91
C PRO A 76 -10.14 -9.59 5.50
N ASN A 77 -11.36 -9.64 4.96
CA ASN A 77 -11.62 -10.27 3.66
C ASN A 77 -11.23 -9.38 2.47
N GLU A 78 -10.88 -8.11 2.71
CA GLU A 78 -10.56 -7.14 1.64
C GLU A 78 -9.08 -7.16 1.25
N CYS A 79 -8.16 -7.52 2.13
CA CYS A 79 -6.73 -7.45 1.83
C CYS A 79 -6.18 -8.69 1.15
N LEU A 80 -5.01 -8.46 0.58
CA LEU A 80 -4.36 -9.34 -0.36
C LEU A 80 -3.12 -9.97 0.29
N GLY A 81 -2.69 -11.09 -0.28
CA GLY A 81 -1.65 -11.92 0.33
C GLY A 81 -0.26 -11.28 0.37
N THR A 82 0.04 -10.37 -0.57
CA THR A 82 1.35 -9.70 -0.67
C THR A 82 1.19 -8.26 -1.16
N ALA A 83 2.24 -7.43 -1.00
CA ALA A 83 2.25 -6.05 -1.47
C ALA A 83 2.15 -6.00 -3.00
N THR A 84 2.79 -6.93 -3.71
CA THR A 84 2.66 -7.03 -5.17
C THR A 84 1.23 -7.32 -5.60
N TRP A 85 0.48 -8.15 -4.86
CA TRP A 85 -0.95 -8.34 -5.16
C TRP A 85 -1.79 -7.10 -4.86
N ALA A 86 -1.48 -6.37 -3.78
CA ALA A 86 -2.11 -5.08 -3.52
C ALA A 86 -1.85 -4.10 -4.67
N PHE A 87 -0.62 -4.02 -5.17
CA PHE A 87 -0.27 -3.20 -6.31
C PHE A 87 -0.99 -3.64 -7.59
N ALA A 88 -1.06 -4.94 -7.87
CA ALA A 88 -1.81 -5.48 -9.01
C ALA A 88 -3.29 -5.07 -8.96
N ASN A 89 -3.90 -5.11 -7.76
CA ASN A 89 -5.28 -4.68 -7.56
C ASN A 89 -5.45 -3.17 -7.76
N LEU A 90 -4.52 -2.36 -7.27
CA LEU A 90 -4.46 -0.92 -7.54
C LEU A 90 -4.37 -0.65 -9.04
N TRP A 91 -3.46 -1.33 -9.74
CA TRP A 91 -3.26 -1.18 -11.18
C TRP A 91 -4.54 -1.46 -11.97
N GLN A 92 -5.25 -2.53 -11.63
CA GLN A 92 -6.56 -2.79 -12.24
C GLN A 92 -7.56 -1.69 -11.93
N LYS A 93 -7.54 -1.14 -10.71
CA LYS A 93 -8.46 -0.08 -10.30
C LYS A 93 -8.22 1.23 -11.04
N THR A 94 -6.99 1.54 -11.44
CA THR A 94 -6.66 2.71 -12.26
C THR A 94 -6.98 2.52 -13.75
N GLY A 95 -7.50 1.35 -14.13
CA GLY A 95 -7.88 1.01 -15.51
C GLY A 95 -6.78 0.28 -16.29
N GLY A 96 -5.70 -0.14 -15.62
CA GLY A 96 -4.67 -0.97 -16.21
C GLY A 96 -5.06 -2.45 -16.30
N ASP A 97 -4.39 -3.19 -17.18
CA ASP A 97 -4.47 -4.64 -17.27
C ASP A 97 -3.20 -5.25 -16.67
N TRP A 98 -3.32 -5.94 -15.53
CA TRP A 98 -2.20 -6.58 -14.85
C TRP A 98 -1.72 -7.82 -15.61
N ASP A 99 -2.65 -8.59 -16.18
CA ASP A 99 -2.35 -9.86 -16.85
C ASP A 99 -1.69 -9.63 -18.21
N ALA A 100 -1.93 -8.49 -18.84
CA ALA A 100 -1.21 -8.06 -20.03
C ALA A 100 0.30 -7.90 -19.82
N ASN A 101 0.75 -7.73 -18.56
CA ASN A 101 2.15 -7.52 -18.18
C ASN A 101 2.92 -6.57 -19.13
N PRO A 102 2.44 -5.33 -19.31
CA PRO A 102 3.03 -4.39 -20.24
C PRO A 102 4.44 -3.96 -19.82
N TRP A 103 5.20 -3.44 -20.77
CA TRP A 103 6.39 -2.64 -20.46
C TRP A 103 5.95 -1.27 -19.95
N VAL A 104 6.49 -0.86 -18.81
CA VAL A 104 6.19 0.41 -18.15
C VAL A 104 7.46 1.23 -17.96
N TRP A 105 7.29 2.54 -17.85
CA TRP A 105 8.36 3.44 -17.43
C TRP A 105 8.38 3.50 -15.91
N VAL A 106 9.55 3.27 -15.33
CA VAL A 106 9.80 3.47 -13.90
C VAL A 106 10.64 4.73 -13.76
N VAL A 107 10.17 5.67 -12.95
CA VAL A 107 10.80 6.97 -12.74
C VAL A 107 11.05 7.17 -11.26
N GLU A 108 12.31 7.40 -10.90
CA GLU A 108 12.70 7.64 -9.51
C GLU A 108 12.85 9.13 -9.25
N PHE A 109 12.42 9.56 -8.07
CA PHE A 109 12.46 10.94 -7.65
C PHE A 109 13.18 11.12 -6.32
N LYS A 110 13.91 12.23 -6.21
CA LYS A 110 14.45 12.74 -4.95
C LYS A 110 13.80 14.07 -4.63
N GLN A 111 13.26 14.21 -3.42
CA GLN A 111 12.76 15.50 -2.95
C GLN A 111 13.94 16.46 -2.68
N VAL A 112 13.82 17.68 -3.18
CA VAL A 112 14.83 18.74 -3.01
C VAL A 112 14.19 19.96 -2.37
N THR A 113 14.95 20.64 -1.52
CA THR A 113 14.55 21.93 -0.94
C THR A 113 14.71 23.03 -1.99
N PRO A 114 13.76 23.97 -2.12
CA PRO A 114 13.88 25.10 -3.06
C PRO A 114 15.11 25.98 -2.82
#